data_AF-A0A067M810-F1
#
_entry.id   AF-A0A067M810-F1
#
_cell.length_a   1.000
_cell.length_b   1.000
_cell.length_c   1.000
_cell.angle_alpha   90.00
_cell.angle_beta   90.00
_cell.angle_gamma   90.00
#
_symmetry.space_group_name_H-M   'P 1'
#
loop_
_entity.id
_entity.type
_entity.pdbx_description
1 polymer ?
#
loop_
_entity_poly.entity_id
_entity_poly.type
_entity_poly.pdbx_seq_one_letter_code
_entity_poly.pdbx_strand_id
1 'polypeptide(L)'
;MFKLRAHTLLRSAKPPSSGRIRSLSQFLPPENSDHPPGAESLLSCTVWRWLNNEATQRSLRRLDFNMQALCDAGAKAVGATECETITLLGEGGMDRLFSLYMNNGVEVVARLPFPIAGPQHLMTRSEVATMDFLRTRFNALVPKVLAWQASKDNPVGCEYVIMERCPGEVLAFQEGGAPRALLAEVSDLQIKLAAVPFSQYGSIYYKEDVSPNLQSRPFYAEGFPEDECSERFRIGPSVERRFYRSERAHMRTDRGPWRDVSSYIRAIATCEMNWIRSCADTPQGRMQLGHHHTPAQHISALEKWLRLAPAILPREPEFHAPTLFHPDLHPANIMPTVTVHPPSPIALSGIIDWQGVAIRPLFEAIMPSAFEVTSSDLKYLDLTRDFEDPHMPDADNLNAAKNSLVESELKRVWVMYKFLASIKEARPALYTAMRDPSMDLLRQAIYFSSHSWSDGLPNLERVLMIFCEVYGDGLNHPTHPDYPECPISFSQKDKERIEQEFETVVGLEMRLEGILQNLLARVNIKLHPDGRVLAEDFEAAQKEAMYIRADMERLADDCAKGVLKRIWPLREGKFVTSAESCI
;
A
#
# COMPACT_ATOMS: atom_id res chain seq x y z
N MET A 1 28.45 -16.02 -16.51
CA MET A 1 28.22 -15.92 -17.97
C MET A 1 26.81 -15.46 -18.38
N PHE A 2 25.86 -15.29 -17.45
CA PHE A 2 24.52 -14.72 -17.72
C PHE A 2 24.50 -13.19 -17.91
N LYS A 3 25.46 -12.47 -17.34
CA LYS A 3 25.56 -10.99 -17.42
C LYS A 3 25.82 -10.44 -18.83
N LEU A 4 26.44 -11.21 -19.73
CA LEU A 4 26.92 -10.70 -21.02
C LEU A 4 25.92 -10.82 -22.18
N ARG A 5 24.94 -11.73 -22.11
CA ARG A 5 23.95 -11.94 -23.20
C ARG A 5 22.66 -11.13 -23.06
N ALA A 6 22.25 -10.77 -21.83
CA ALA A 6 21.15 -9.84 -21.61
C ALA A 6 21.48 -8.43 -22.14
N HIS A 7 22.76 -8.02 -22.11
CA HIS A 7 23.21 -6.76 -22.68
C HIS A 7 23.08 -6.68 -24.21
N THR A 8 23.06 -7.81 -24.91
CA THR A 8 22.92 -7.85 -26.37
C THR A 8 21.48 -7.59 -26.82
N LEU A 9 20.48 -8.03 -26.04
CA LEU A 9 19.05 -7.72 -26.30
C LEU A 9 18.69 -6.25 -26.06
N LEU A 10 19.48 -5.54 -25.24
CA LEU A 10 19.28 -4.12 -24.95
C LEU A 10 19.78 -3.19 -26.07
N ARG A 11 20.71 -3.62 -26.94
CA ARG A 11 21.35 -2.76 -27.95
C ARG A 11 20.71 -2.76 -29.34
N SER A 12 19.82 -3.71 -29.66
CA SER A 12 19.26 -3.85 -31.02
C SER A 12 17.88 -3.19 -31.22
N ALA A 13 17.30 -2.55 -30.21
CA ALA A 13 15.98 -1.91 -30.32
C ALA A 13 16.11 -0.39 -30.34
N LYS A 14 15.77 0.24 -31.48
CA LYS A 14 15.64 1.70 -31.59
C LYS A 14 14.63 2.24 -30.56
N PRO A 15 14.85 3.46 -30.01
CA PRO A 15 13.87 4.09 -29.13
C PRO A 15 12.57 4.37 -29.89
N PRO A 16 11.38 4.10 -29.31
CA PRO A 16 10.14 4.50 -29.94
C PRO A 16 9.97 6.02 -29.92
N SER A 17 9.52 6.55 -31.05
CA SER A 17 8.98 7.90 -31.22
C SER A 17 7.74 8.10 -30.34
N SER A 18 7.60 9.30 -29.78
CA SER A 18 6.49 9.80 -28.99
C SER A 18 5.11 9.28 -29.43
N GLY A 19 4.60 8.26 -28.75
CA GLY A 19 3.22 7.83 -28.78
C GLY A 19 2.49 8.35 -27.54
N ARG A 20 1.30 8.93 -27.73
CA ARG A 20 0.45 9.49 -26.66
C ARG A 20 0.30 8.49 -25.51
N ILE A 21 0.78 8.86 -24.33
CA ILE A 21 0.39 8.22 -23.07
C ILE A 21 -1.13 8.44 -22.93
N ARG A 22 -1.89 7.35 -22.84
CA ARG A 22 -3.34 7.43 -22.66
C ARG A 22 -3.66 8.00 -21.28
N SER A 23 -4.62 8.92 -21.24
CA SER A 23 -5.14 9.57 -20.03
C SER A 23 -5.62 8.55 -18.98
N LEU A 24 -5.36 8.84 -17.70
CA LEU A 24 -5.87 8.10 -16.52
C LEU A 24 -7.41 8.15 -16.38
N SER A 25 -8.13 8.80 -17.28
CA SER A 25 -9.59 8.70 -17.37
C SER A 25 -10.08 7.28 -17.73
N GLN A 26 -9.17 6.35 -18.06
CA GLN A 26 -9.48 4.93 -18.32
C GLN A 26 -9.52 4.04 -17.06
N PHE A 27 -9.34 4.61 -15.85
CA PHE A 27 -9.60 3.91 -14.57
C PHE A 27 -11.06 3.99 -14.13
N LEU A 28 -11.86 4.82 -14.80
CA LEU A 28 -13.31 4.77 -14.76
C LEU A 28 -13.77 3.90 -15.95
N PRO A 29 -14.85 3.11 -15.81
CA PRO A 29 -15.46 2.47 -16.97
C PRO A 29 -15.77 3.53 -18.04
N PRO A 30 -15.74 3.19 -19.34
CA PRO A 30 -16.07 4.15 -20.39
C PRO A 30 -17.43 4.78 -20.11
N GLU A 31 -17.50 6.12 -20.13
CA GLU A 31 -18.79 6.81 -20.19
C GLU A 31 -19.53 6.32 -21.44
N ASN A 32 -20.73 5.77 -21.21
CA ASN A 32 -21.67 5.21 -22.17
C ASN A 32 -21.37 3.78 -22.66
N SER A 33 -21.79 2.80 -21.85
CA SER A 33 -22.51 1.65 -22.40
C SER A 33 -24.01 1.86 -22.17
N ASP A 34 -24.77 2.13 -23.23
CA ASP A 34 -26.26 2.31 -23.22
C ASP A 34 -27.05 1.02 -22.86
N HIS A 35 -26.41 0.07 -22.19
CA HIS A 35 -27.02 -1.18 -21.74
C HIS A 35 -26.68 -1.41 -20.26
N PRO A 36 -27.69 -1.64 -19.41
CA PRO A 36 -27.44 -2.01 -18.02
C PRO A 36 -26.59 -3.29 -18.02
N PRO A 37 -25.45 -3.34 -17.31
CA PRO A 37 -24.67 -4.55 -17.16
C PRO A 37 -25.58 -5.68 -16.67
N GLY A 38 -25.56 -6.83 -17.35
CA GLY A 38 -26.36 -7.99 -16.92
C GLY A 38 -26.03 -8.36 -15.47
N ALA A 39 -27.00 -8.85 -14.70
CA ALA A 39 -26.87 -9.08 -13.25
C ALA A 39 -25.59 -9.86 -12.86
N GLU A 40 -25.12 -10.79 -13.70
CA GLU A 40 -23.89 -11.55 -13.48
C GLU A 40 -22.60 -10.70 -13.58
N SER A 41 -22.57 -9.71 -14.48
CA SER A 41 -21.42 -8.82 -14.64
C SER A 41 -21.20 -7.87 -13.47
N LEU A 42 -22.24 -7.66 -12.63
CA LEU A 42 -22.16 -6.87 -11.41
C LEU A 42 -21.62 -7.66 -10.20
N LEU A 43 -21.55 -9.00 -10.31
CA LEU A 43 -21.07 -9.90 -9.25
C LEU A 43 -19.58 -10.26 -9.41
N SER A 44 -19.04 -10.21 -10.63
CA SER A 44 -17.66 -10.59 -10.94
C SER A 44 -16.77 -9.40 -11.30
N CYS A 45 -15.46 -9.49 -11.01
CA CYS A 45 -14.50 -8.51 -11.50
C CYS A 45 -14.39 -8.56 -13.04
N THR A 46 -14.63 -7.41 -13.68
CA THR A 46 -14.66 -7.25 -15.14
C THR A 46 -13.58 -6.32 -15.66
N VAL A 47 -13.06 -5.41 -14.81
CA VAL A 47 -12.02 -4.44 -15.20
C VAL A 47 -10.65 -5.10 -15.36
N TRP A 48 -10.33 -6.07 -14.48
CA TRP A 48 -9.01 -6.66 -14.37
C TRP A 48 -9.00 -8.15 -14.71
N ARG A 49 -7.91 -8.59 -15.31
CA ARG A 49 -7.57 -10.01 -15.51
C ARG A 49 -6.13 -10.25 -15.04
N TRP A 50 -5.78 -11.48 -14.67
CA TRP A 50 -4.46 -11.81 -14.11
C TRP A 50 -3.75 -12.85 -14.96
N LEU A 51 -2.51 -12.57 -15.34
CA LEU A 51 -1.69 -13.48 -16.16
C LEU A 51 -1.21 -14.72 -15.39
N ASN A 52 -1.37 -14.73 -14.06
CA ASN A 52 -1.10 -15.85 -13.16
C ASN A 52 -2.19 -15.93 -12.07
N ASN A 53 -2.50 -17.14 -11.60
CA ASN A 53 -3.49 -17.39 -10.56
C ASN A 53 -4.89 -16.83 -10.89
N GLU A 54 -5.25 -16.79 -12.16
CA GLU A 54 -6.44 -16.06 -12.63
C GLU A 54 -7.72 -16.52 -11.93
N ALA A 55 -7.92 -17.83 -11.84
CA ALA A 55 -9.10 -18.41 -11.21
C ALA A 55 -9.21 -18.00 -9.73
N THR A 56 -8.10 -18.07 -8.99
CA THR A 56 -8.03 -17.64 -7.58
C THR A 56 -8.31 -16.15 -7.45
N GLN A 57 -7.64 -15.31 -8.24
CA GLN A 57 -7.79 -13.86 -8.19
C GLN A 57 -9.21 -13.40 -8.51
N ARG A 58 -9.88 -14.05 -9.47
CA ARG A 58 -11.29 -13.80 -9.80
C ARG A 58 -12.24 -14.29 -8.72
N SER A 59 -11.99 -15.47 -8.13
CA SER A 59 -12.82 -16.01 -7.05
C SER A 59 -12.80 -15.10 -5.80
N LEU A 60 -11.64 -14.55 -5.46
CA LEU A 60 -11.47 -13.64 -4.34
C LEU A 60 -12.08 -12.25 -4.56
N ARG A 61 -12.40 -11.90 -5.80
CA ARG A 61 -13.05 -10.62 -6.20
C ARG A 61 -14.47 -10.83 -6.73
N ARG A 62 -15.07 -11.97 -6.39
CA ARG A 62 -16.49 -12.21 -6.57
C ARG A 62 -17.22 -11.81 -5.30
N LEU A 63 -18.29 -11.05 -5.45
CA LEU A 63 -19.20 -10.69 -4.36
C LEU A 63 -20.60 -11.12 -4.77
N ASP A 64 -21.15 -12.07 -4.02
CA ASP A 64 -22.56 -12.43 -4.11
C ASP A 64 -23.31 -11.55 -3.10
N PHE A 65 -24.17 -10.65 -3.59
CA PHE A 65 -24.95 -9.73 -2.76
C PHE A 65 -26.34 -9.48 -3.35
N ASN A 66 -27.29 -9.10 -2.51
CA ASN A 66 -28.64 -8.72 -2.91
C ASN A 66 -28.67 -7.23 -3.27
N MET A 67 -28.73 -6.96 -4.57
CA MET A 67 -28.77 -5.61 -5.13
C MET A 67 -29.96 -4.79 -4.64
N GLN A 68 -31.17 -5.38 -4.61
CA GLN A 68 -32.35 -4.66 -4.16
C GLN A 68 -32.20 -4.27 -2.69
N ALA A 69 -31.70 -5.16 -1.84
CA ALA A 69 -31.45 -4.86 -0.43
C ALA A 69 -30.39 -3.76 -0.25
N LEU A 70 -29.38 -3.70 -1.13
CA LEU A 70 -28.38 -2.62 -1.12
C LEU A 70 -29.01 -1.28 -1.49
N CYS A 71 -29.86 -1.26 -2.52
CA CYS A 71 -30.66 -0.10 -2.92
C CYS A 71 -31.58 0.36 -1.77
N ASP A 72 -32.27 -0.57 -1.11
CA ASP A 72 -33.16 -0.27 0.02
C ASP A 72 -32.38 0.32 1.20
N ALA A 73 -31.19 -0.22 1.49
CA ALA A 73 -30.30 0.30 2.52
C ALA A 73 -29.83 1.73 2.18
N GLY A 74 -29.50 1.99 0.92
CA GLY A 74 -29.15 3.32 0.41
C GLY A 74 -30.29 4.31 0.54
N ALA A 75 -31.47 3.96 0.05
CA ALA A 75 -32.66 4.81 0.11
C ALA A 75 -33.02 5.17 1.56
N LYS A 76 -33.00 4.17 2.46
CA LYS A 76 -33.22 4.37 3.88
C LYS A 76 -32.19 5.32 4.51
N ALA A 77 -30.92 5.22 4.12
CA ALA A 77 -29.83 6.02 4.69
C ALA A 77 -30.00 7.53 4.44
N VAL A 78 -30.71 7.92 3.37
CA VAL A 78 -30.95 9.32 3.00
C VAL A 78 -32.43 9.72 3.04
N GLY A 79 -33.31 8.88 3.59
CA GLY A 79 -34.74 9.15 3.69
C GLY A 79 -35.44 9.23 2.33
N ALA A 80 -34.90 8.58 1.30
CA ALA A 80 -35.58 8.37 0.02
C ALA A 80 -36.54 7.18 0.09
N THR A 81 -37.48 7.10 -0.85
CA THR A 81 -38.41 5.95 -0.92
C THR A 81 -37.93 4.87 -1.87
N GLU A 82 -37.10 5.22 -2.86
CA GLU A 82 -36.57 4.26 -3.83
C GLU A 82 -35.19 4.70 -4.36
N CYS A 83 -34.41 3.72 -4.80
CA CYS A 83 -33.21 3.93 -5.60
C CYS A 83 -33.60 3.82 -7.07
N GLU A 84 -33.44 4.91 -7.83
CA GLU A 84 -33.79 4.94 -9.26
C GLU A 84 -32.74 4.22 -10.10
N THR A 85 -31.46 4.40 -9.77
CA THR A 85 -30.34 3.84 -10.55
C THR A 85 -29.24 3.33 -9.64
N ILE A 86 -28.69 2.16 -9.98
CA ILE A 86 -27.43 1.64 -9.43
C ILE A 86 -26.43 1.48 -10.58
N THR A 87 -25.24 2.05 -10.44
CA THR A 87 -24.16 1.92 -11.42
C THR A 87 -22.87 1.46 -10.76
N LEU A 88 -22.08 0.66 -11.47
CA LEU A 88 -20.73 0.32 -11.03
C LEU A 88 -19.85 1.57 -11.18
N LEU A 89 -19.41 2.14 -10.05
CA LEU A 89 -18.55 3.32 -10.03
C LEU A 89 -17.08 2.94 -10.24
N GLY A 90 -16.66 1.80 -9.70
CA GLY A 90 -15.30 1.30 -9.87
C GLY A 90 -15.07 -0.05 -9.20
N GLU A 91 -14.06 -0.76 -9.70
CA GLU A 91 -13.55 -1.99 -9.09
C GLU A 91 -12.10 -1.77 -8.68
N GLY A 92 -11.89 -1.62 -7.36
CA GLY A 92 -10.58 -1.52 -6.77
C GLY A 92 -9.90 -2.87 -6.60
N GLY A 93 -8.69 -2.84 -6.05
CA GLY A 93 -7.96 -4.06 -5.70
C GLY A 93 -8.60 -4.83 -4.54
N MET A 94 -9.31 -4.13 -3.64
CA MET A 94 -9.85 -4.64 -2.36
C MET A 94 -11.37 -4.48 -2.23
N ASP A 95 -12.01 -3.66 -3.06
CA ASP A 95 -13.43 -3.34 -2.93
C ASP A 95 -14.12 -3.19 -4.28
N ARG A 96 -15.45 -3.34 -4.26
CA ARG A 96 -16.34 -2.90 -5.33
C ARG A 96 -17.12 -1.66 -4.88
N LEU A 97 -17.22 -0.67 -5.76
CA LEU A 97 -17.89 0.60 -5.51
C LEU A 97 -19.10 0.75 -6.46
N PHE A 98 -20.25 1.09 -5.89
CA PHE A 98 -21.45 1.42 -6.63
C PHE A 98 -21.88 2.86 -6.35
N SER A 99 -22.34 3.57 -7.37
CA SER A 99 -23.13 4.79 -7.21
C SER A 99 -24.61 4.41 -7.18
N LEU A 100 -25.33 4.92 -6.17
CA LEU A 100 -26.77 4.75 -5.99
C LEU A 100 -27.43 6.12 -6.09
N TYR A 101 -28.27 6.30 -7.11
CA TYR A 101 -29.04 7.52 -7.33
C TYR A 101 -30.48 7.34 -6.86
N MET A 102 -30.92 8.18 -5.95
CA MET A 102 -32.22 8.08 -5.28
C MET A 102 -33.25 9.03 -5.89
N ASN A 103 -34.53 8.72 -5.73
CA ASN A 103 -35.63 9.54 -6.29
C ASN A 103 -35.80 10.94 -5.67
N ASN A 104 -35.09 11.23 -4.58
CA ASN A 104 -35.00 12.56 -3.99
C ASN A 104 -33.82 13.38 -4.56
N GLY A 105 -33.14 12.88 -5.59
CA GLY A 105 -32.00 13.52 -6.25
C GLY A 105 -30.66 13.37 -5.54
N VAL A 106 -30.59 12.60 -4.44
CA VAL A 106 -29.34 12.36 -3.70
C VAL A 106 -28.60 11.17 -4.30
N GLU A 107 -27.30 11.34 -4.53
CA GLU A 107 -26.37 10.28 -4.91
C GLU A 107 -25.52 9.84 -3.71
N VAL A 108 -25.41 8.53 -3.48
CA VAL A 108 -24.53 7.94 -2.46
C VAL A 108 -23.60 6.90 -3.07
N VAL A 109 -22.47 6.66 -2.42
CA VAL A 109 -21.52 5.60 -2.80
C VAL A 109 -21.68 4.43 -1.84
N ALA A 110 -21.88 3.24 -2.38
CA ALA A 110 -21.83 1.98 -1.64
C ALA A 110 -20.51 1.27 -1.93
N ARG A 111 -19.71 1.01 -0.88
CA ARG A 111 -18.47 0.24 -0.94
C ARG A 111 -18.67 -1.13 -0.31
N LEU A 112 -18.35 -2.18 -1.05
CA LEU A 112 -18.44 -3.57 -0.62
C LEU A 112 -17.03 -4.19 -0.65
N PRO A 113 -16.45 -4.54 0.52
CA PRO A 113 -15.12 -5.12 0.58
C PRO A 113 -15.10 -6.57 0.07
N PHE A 114 -14.05 -6.91 -0.68
CA PHE A 114 -13.74 -8.27 -1.06
C PHE A 114 -13.19 -9.08 0.13
N PRO A 115 -13.27 -10.42 0.09
CA PRO A 115 -12.50 -11.36 0.92
C PRO A 115 -11.04 -11.00 1.25
N ILE A 116 -10.40 -10.23 0.39
CA ILE A 116 -9.00 -9.84 0.50
C ILE A 116 -8.82 -8.48 1.18
N ALA A 117 -9.86 -7.69 1.42
CA ALA A 117 -9.74 -6.34 1.98
C ALA A 117 -9.04 -6.34 3.34
N GLY A 118 -9.43 -7.26 4.22
CA GLY A 118 -8.89 -7.36 5.57
C GLY A 118 -9.73 -8.30 6.42
N PRO A 119 -9.49 -8.33 7.75
CA PRO A 119 -10.27 -9.16 8.65
C PRO A 119 -11.76 -8.82 8.56
N GLN A 120 -12.57 -9.86 8.31
CA GLN A 120 -14.02 -9.76 8.32
C GLN A 120 -14.49 -9.13 9.64
N HIS A 121 -15.52 -8.27 9.56
CA HIS A 121 -16.06 -7.47 10.66
C HIS A 121 -15.16 -6.34 11.19
N LEU A 122 -13.88 -6.62 11.43
CA LEU A 122 -12.97 -5.68 12.06
C LEU A 122 -12.56 -4.54 11.12
N MET A 123 -12.36 -4.84 9.84
CA MET A 123 -11.96 -3.85 8.84
C MET A 123 -13.01 -2.76 8.69
N THR A 124 -14.27 -3.14 8.43
CA THR A 124 -15.38 -2.19 8.25
C THR A 124 -15.64 -1.37 9.52
N ARG A 125 -15.66 -2.00 10.70
CA ARG A 125 -15.82 -1.27 11.97
C ARG A 125 -14.71 -0.23 12.18
N SER A 126 -13.47 -0.63 11.93
CA SER A 126 -12.31 0.25 12.13
C SER A 126 -12.35 1.44 11.18
N GLU A 127 -12.65 1.19 9.92
CA GLU A 127 -12.67 2.23 8.90
C GLU A 127 -13.77 3.27 9.17
N VAL A 128 -14.99 2.81 9.48
CA VAL A 128 -16.11 3.71 9.79
C VAL A 128 -15.81 4.56 11.03
N ALA A 129 -15.30 3.94 12.10
CA ALA A 129 -14.92 4.66 13.31
C ALA A 129 -13.78 5.66 13.06
N THR A 130 -12.81 5.31 12.22
CA THR A 130 -11.71 6.21 11.83
C THR A 130 -12.25 7.42 11.08
N MET A 131 -13.10 7.24 10.07
CA MET A 131 -13.68 8.37 9.33
C MET A 131 -14.50 9.30 10.23
N ASP A 132 -15.29 8.75 11.15
CA ASP A 132 -16.05 9.54 12.13
C ASP A 132 -15.13 10.30 13.11
N PHE A 133 -14.07 9.65 13.61
CA PHE A 133 -13.04 10.31 14.42
C PHE A 133 -12.41 11.49 13.67
N LEU A 134 -12.03 11.32 12.41
CA LEU A 134 -11.41 12.38 11.60
C LEU A 134 -12.33 13.58 11.41
N ARG A 135 -13.62 13.33 11.16
CA ARG A 135 -14.63 14.39 11.06
C ARG A 135 -14.86 15.09 12.40
N THR A 136 -15.02 14.33 13.47
CA THR A 136 -15.30 14.86 14.81
C THR A 136 -14.13 15.67 15.35
N ARG A 137 -12.90 15.16 15.22
CA ARG A 137 -11.71 15.79 15.81
C ARG A 137 -11.15 16.95 14.99
N PHE A 138 -11.16 16.83 13.66
CA PHE A 138 -10.44 17.76 12.78
C PHE A 138 -11.34 18.52 11.80
N ASN A 139 -12.64 18.18 11.75
CA ASN A 139 -13.52 18.59 10.66
C ASN A 139 -12.91 18.23 9.28
N ALA A 140 -12.25 17.06 9.21
CA ALA A 140 -11.56 16.62 8.01
C ALA A 140 -12.56 16.35 6.87
N LEU A 141 -12.16 16.69 5.65
CA LEU A 141 -12.91 16.38 4.44
C LEU A 141 -12.73 14.89 4.11
N VAL A 142 -13.51 14.04 4.76
CA VAL A 142 -13.62 12.61 4.46
C VAL A 142 -15.10 12.27 4.26
N PRO A 143 -15.46 11.28 3.41
CA PRO A 143 -16.86 10.92 3.17
C PRO A 143 -17.61 10.68 4.48
N LYS A 144 -18.80 11.28 4.64
CA LYS A 144 -19.64 10.97 5.79
C LYS A 144 -20.26 9.59 5.58
N VAL A 145 -20.09 8.69 6.55
CA VAL A 145 -20.78 7.40 6.57
C VAL A 145 -22.25 7.62 6.91
N LEU A 146 -23.13 7.06 6.09
CA LEU A 146 -24.59 7.19 6.20
C LEU A 146 -25.23 5.90 6.73
N ALA A 147 -24.71 4.75 6.31
CA ALA A 147 -25.10 3.43 6.81
C ALA A 147 -23.97 2.43 6.59
N TRP A 148 -23.88 1.40 7.41
CA TRP A 148 -22.90 0.33 7.23
C TRP A 148 -23.35 -0.98 7.88
N GLN A 149 -22.83 -2.09 7.37
CA GLN A 149 -22.86 -3.38 8.05
C GLN A 149 -21.52 -4.08 7.94
N ALA A 150 -21.01 -4.52 9.09
CA ALA A 150 -19.80 -5.30 9.20
C ALA A 150 -20.06 -6.81 9.26
N SER A 151 -21.30 -7.28 9.34
CA SER A 151 -21.63 -8.71 9.22
C SER A 151 -22.32 -9.00 7.91
N LYS A 152 -22.07 -10.16 7.32
CA LYS A 152 -22.84 -10.69 6.18
C LYS A 152 -24.27 -11.10 6.55
N ASP A 153 -24.57 -11.21 7.84
CA ASP A 153 -25.89 -11.57 8.37
C ASP A 153 -26.86 -10.37 8.31
N ASN A 154 -27.06 -9.86 7.10
CA ASN A 154 -27.94 -8.75 6.80
C ASN A 154 -28.62 -8.97 5.43
N PRO A 155 -29.69 -8.24 5.08
CA PRO A 155 -30.43 -8.45 3.83
C PRO A 155 -29.60 -8.32 2.54
N VAL A 156 -28.50 -7.54 2.55
CA VAL A 156 -27.57 -7.39 1.41
C VAL A 156 -26.73 -8.66 1.23
N GLY A 157 -26.47 -9.42 2.30
CA GLY A 157 -25.71 -10.67 2.25
C GLY A 157 -24.18 -10.51 2.28
N CYS A 158 -23.68 -9.29 2.41
CA CYS A 158 -22.26 -8.98 2.55
C CYS A 158 -22.04 -7.76 3.44
N GLU A 159 -20.78 -7.49 3.78
CA GLU A 159 -20.41 -6.22 4.39
C GLU A 159 -20.57 -5.07 3.41
N TYR A 160 -20.90 -3.89 3.92
CA TYR A 160 -20.99 -2.68 3.11
C TYR A 160 -20.80 -1.42 3.96
N VAL A 161 -20.35 -0.36 3.30
CA VAL A 161 -20.38 1.02 3.79
C VAL A 161 -21.06 1.89 2.73
N ILE A 162 -22.14 2.57 3.13
CA ILE A 162 -22.83 3.57 2.32
C ILE A 162 -22.43 4.95 2.86
N MET A 163 -21.93 5.81 1.98
CA MET A 163 -21.36 7.11 2.33
C MET A 163 -21.69 8.18 1.29
N GLU A 164 -21.52 9.44 1.67
CA GLU A 164 -21.66 10.58 0.76
C GLU A 164 -20.71 10.46 -0.45
N ARG A 165 -21.20 10.82 -1.63
CA ARG A 165 -20.36 11.00 -2.83
C ARG A 165 -19.53 12.27 -2.66
N CYS A 166 -18.21 12.15 -2.57
CA CYS A 166 -17.32 13.32 -2.64
C CYS A 166 -17.48 14.00 -4.01
N PRO A 167 -17.75 15.32 -4.06
CA PRO A 167 -17.82 16.06 -5.32
C PRO A 167 -16.48 16.07 -6.06
N GLY A 168 -16.52 16.07 -7.39
CA GLY A 168 -15.33 16.19 -8.23
C GLY A 168 -14.75 14.86 -8.70
N GLU A 169 -13.56 14.94 -9.27
CA GLU A 169 -12.84 13.82 -9.89
C GLU A 169 -11.59 13.49 -9.07
N VAL A 170 -11.13 12.25 -9.19
CA VAL A 170 -9.87 11.81 -8.57
C VAL A 170 -8.71 12.65 -9.09
N LEU A 171 -7.76 13.01 -8.22
CA LEU A 171 -6.54 13.68 -8.66
C LEU A 171 -5.74 12.72 -9.55
N ALA A 172 -5.72 12.98 -10.86
CA ALA A 172 -4.87 12.27 -11.79
C ALA A 172 -3.38 12.59 -11.53
N PHE A 173 -2.47 11.67 -11.84
CA PHE A 173 -1.05 12.03 -12.01
C PHE A 173 -0.96 12.98 -13.20
N GLN A 174 -1.05 14.28 -12.93
CA GLN A 174 -0.84 15.31 -13.93
C GLN A 174 0.66 15.43 -14.20
N GLU A 175 1.04 15.75 -15.44
CA GLU A 175 2.43 16.03 -15.80
C GLU A 175 3.05 17.07 -14.85
N GLY A 176 2.25 18.01 -14.32
CA GLY A 176 2.67 19.07 -13.39
C GLY A 176 2.53 18.78 -11.89
N GLY A 177 2.24 17.54 -11.48
CA GLY A 177 2.08 17.14 -10.07
C GLY A 177 0.78 17.58 -9.39
N ALA A 178 0.64 17.24 -8.10
CA ALA A 178 -0.52 17.64 -7.31
C ALA A 178 -0.66 19.19 -7.28
N PRO A 179 -1.88 19.74 -7.47
CA PRO A 179 -2.11 21.18 -7.38
C PRO A 179 -1.59 21.74 -6.06
N ARG A 180 -0.82 22.84 -6.13
CA ARG A 180 -0.31 23.55 -4.96
C ARG A 180 -1.41 23.93 -3.96
N ALA A 181 -2.64 24.14 -4.45
CA ALA A 181 -3.78 24.48 -3.62
C ALA A 181 -4.17 23.35 -2.64
N LEU A 182 -4.02 22.08 -3.04
CA LEU A 182 -4.34 20.92 -2.19
C LEU A 182 -3.26 20.65 -1.14
N LEU A 183 -2.02 21.10 -1.39
CA LEU A 183 -0.87 20.81 -0.55
C LEU A 183 -1.09 21.24 0.90
N ALA A 184 -1.63 22.45 1.11
CA ALA A 184 -1.83 23.00 2.44
C ALA A 184 -2.85 22.18 3.24
N GLU A 185 -3.95 21.76 2.62
CA GLU A 185 -5.00 20.99 3.29
C GLU A 185 -4.51 19.57 3.63
N VAL A 186 -3.79 18.94 2.70
CA VAL A 186 -3.28 17.58 2.91
C VAL A 186 -2.11 17.55 3.91
N SER A 187 -1.20 18.53 3.86
CA SER A 187 -0.10 18.62 4.83
C SER A 187 -0.60 18.97 6.22
N ASP A 188 -1.57 19.88 6.35
CA ASP A 188 -2.20 20.24 7.62
C ASP A 188 -2.90 19.03 8.27
N LEU A 189 -3.63 18.23 7.48
CA LEU A 189 -4.21 16.99 8.00
C LEU A 189 -3.12 16.03 8.50
N GLN A 190 -2.09 15.74 7.71
CA GLN A 190 -0.97 14.87 8.12
C GLN A 190 -0.31 15.34 9.43
N ILE A 191 -0.07 16.65 9.56
CA ILE A 191 0.48 17.29 10.77
C ILE A 191 -0.45 17.07 11.98
N LYS A 192 -1.75 17.26 11.78
CA LYS A 192 -2.78 17.08 12.82
C LYS A 192 -2.93 15.61 13.24
N LEU A 193 -2.83 14.67 12.31
CA LEU A 193 -2.85 13.24 12.61
C LEU A 193 -1.63 12.82 13.44
N ALA A 194 -0.44 13.30 13.06
CA ALA A 194 0.79 13.12 13.82
C ALA A 194 0.80 13.79 15.19
N ALA A 195 -0.13 14.71 15.44
CA ALA A 195 -0.23 15.43 16.70
C ALA A 195 -1.02 14.69 17.79
N VAL A 196 -1.81 13.69 17.42
CA VAL A 196 -2.72 13.06 18.38
C VAL A 196 -1.94 12.15 19.31
N PRO A 197 -2.02 12.35 20.63
CA PRO A 197 -1.32 11.52 21.59
C PRO A 197 -2.16 10.27 21.87
N PHE A 198 -2.22 9.34 20.93
CA PHE A 198 -2.90 8.06 21.14
C PHE A 198 -2.22 7.24 22.24
N SER A 199 -3.01 6.47 23.00
CA SER A 199 -2.48 5.68 24.13
C SER A 199 -1.76 4.39 23.72
N GLN A 200 -2.04 3.87 22.52
CA GLN A 200 -1.67 2.53 22.09
C GLN A 200 -1.54 2.42 20.57
N TYR A 201 -0.81 1.42 20.09
CA TYR A 201 -0.82 0.99 18.68
C TYR A 201 -1.95 -0.01 18.43
N GLY A 202 -2.55 0.04 17.25
CA GLY A 202 -3.74 -0.76 16.91
C GLY A 202 -4.62 -0.02 15.91
N SER A 203 -5.93 -0.22 15.96
CA SER A 203 -6.87 0.47 15.08
C SER A 203 -7.99 1.14 15.88
N ILE A 204 -8.61 2.19 15.32
CA ILE A 204 -9.66 2.98 15.98
C ILE A 204 -11.00 2.27 15.78
N TYR A 205 -11.77 2.09 16.86
CA TYR A 205 -13.11 1.51 16.85
C TYR A 205 -14.05 2.37 17.66
N TYR A 206 -15.36 2.23 17.46
CA TYR A 206 -16.33 2.67 18.45
C TYR A 206 -16.13 1.92 19.76
N LYS A 207 -16.41 2.59 20.89
CA LYS A 207 -16.25 2.01 22.22
C LYS A 207 -17.08 0.73 22.37
N GLU A 208 -18.30 0.71 21.89
CA GLU A 208 -19.21 -0.44 21.91
C GLU A 208 -18.74 -1.63 21.05
N ASP A 209 -17.89 -1.38 20.04
CA ASP A 209 -17.39 -2.41 19.12
C ASP A 209 -16.14 -3.15 19.64
N VAL A 210 -15.57 -2.72 20.77
CA VAL A 210 -14.43 -3.39 21.40
C VAL A 210 -14.83 -4.17 22.65
N SER A 211 -13.99 -5.13 23.04
CA SER A 211 -14.22 -5.94 24.25
C SER A 211 -14.35 -5.07 25.51
N PRO A 212 -15.10 -5.51 26.55
CA PRO A 212 -15.29 -4.73 27.77
C PRO A 212 -13.98 -4.27 28.45
N ASN A 213 -12.91 -5.06 28.36
CA ASN A 213 -11.59 -4.66 28.86
C ASN A 213 -11.06 -3.42 28.14
N LEU A 214 -11.21 -3.38 26.80
CA LEU A 214 -10.75 -2.27 25.98
C LEU A 214 -11.63 -1.02 26.14
N GLN A 215 -12.92 -1.19 26.47
CA GLN A 215 -13.82 -0.06 26.76
C GLN A 215 -13.34 0.80 27.93
N SER A 216 -12.69 0.19 28.92
CA SER A 216 -12.11 0.90 30.07
C SER A 216 -10.73 1.51 29.82
N ARG A 217 -10.08 1.22 28.68
CA ARG A 217 -8.76 1.78 28.37
C ARG A 217 -8.91 3.21 27.83
N PRO A 218 -7.95 4.11 28.14
CA PRO A 218 -8.00 5.47 27.63
C PRO A 218 -7.71 5.49 26.12
N PHE A 219 -8.36 6.40 25.39
CA PHE A 219 -8.11 6.60 23.96
C PHE A 219 -6.80 7.39 23.73
N TYR A 220 -6.53 8.36 24.60
CA TYR A 220 -5.33 9.18 24.58
C TYR A 220 -4.31 8.78 25.66
N ALA A 221 -3.06 9.18 25.45
CA ALA A 221 -1.99 9.02 26.41
C ALA A 221 -2.28 9.73 27.73
N GLU A 222 -1.64 9.26 28.80
CA GLU A 222 -1.82 9.81 30.15
C GLU A 222 -1.55 11.31 30.21
N GLY A 223 -2.41 12.05 30.91
CA GLY A 223 -2.31 13.51 31.04
C GLY A 223 -2.92 14.30 29.89
N PHE A 224 -3.38 13.66 28.81
CA PHE A 224 -4.13 14.36 27.78
C PHE A 224 -5.62 14.49 28.15
N PRO A 225 -6.24 15.69 28.00
CA PRO A 225 -7.64 15.88 28.36
C PRO A 225 -8.58 14.96 27.57
N GLU A 226 -9.60 14.45 28.26
CA GLU A 226 -10.73 13.80 27.61
C GLU A 226 -11.53 14.80 26.77
N ASP A 227 -12.06 14.32 25.66
CA ASP A 227 -12.96 15.02 24.75
C ASP A 227 -14.05 14.05 24.22
N GLU A 228 -14.94 14.57 23.38
CA GLU A 228 -16.00 13.77 22.74
C GLU A 228 -15.45 12.51 22.02
N CYS A 229 -14.26 12.60 21.40
CA CYS A 229 -13.65 11.45 20.74
C CYS A 229 -13.24 10.37 21.75
N SER A 230 -12.66 10.76 22.89
CA SER A 230 -12.29 9.83 23.96
C SER A 230 -13.49 9.19 24.66
N GLU A 231 -14.69 9.75 24.53
CA GLU A 231 -15.94 9.12 25.01
C GLU A 231 -16.45 8.05 24.02
N ARG A 232 -16.31 8.33 22.71
CA ARG A 232 -16.89 7.53 21.61
C ARG A 232 -15.96 6.44 21.06
N PHE A 233 -14.65 6.65 21.08
CA PHE A 233 -13.69 5.77 20.37
C PHE A 233 -12.71 5.07 21.31
N ARG A 234 -12.25 3.88 20.90
CA ARG A 234 -11.22 3.10 21.58
C ARG A 234 -10.21 2.54 20.59
N ILE A 235 -9.01 2.25 21.08
CA ILE A 235 -7.99 1.55 20.30
C ILE A 235 -8.19 0.05 20.52
N GLY A 236 -8.41 -0.68 19.45
CA GLY A 236 -8.62 -2.13 19.42
C GLY A 236 -7.51 -2.86 18.66
N PRO A 237 -7.72 -4.15 18.36
CA PRO A 237 -6.78 -4.93 17.55
C PRO A 237 -6.45 -4.23 16.23
N SER A 238 -5.21 -4.34 15.76
CA SER A 238 -4.83 -3.83 14.44
C SER A 238 -5.61 -4.56 13.35
N VAL A 239 -6.01 -3.82 12.31
CA VAL A 239 -6.56 -4.39 11.06
C VAL A 239 -5.50 -4.63 9.98
N GLU A 240 -4.23 -4.41 10.30
CA GLU A 240 -3.14 -4.55 9.32
C GLU A 240 -3.10 -5.96 8.72
N ARG A 241 -3.07 -6.00 7.39
CA ARG A 241 -3.05 -7.23 6.58
C ARG A 241 -2.02 -8.26 7.03
N ARG A 242 -0.85 -7.83 7.52
CA ARG A 242 0.23 -8.72 8.00
C ARG A 242 -0.21 -9.71 9.09
N PHE A 243 -1.27 -9.41 9.85
CA PHE A 243 -1.79 -10.28 10.90
C PHE A 243 -2.94 -11.20 10.47
N TYR A 244 -3.45 -11.05 9.23
CA TYR A 244 -4.65 -11.75 8.76
C TYR A 244 -4.48 -12.43 7.40
N ARG A 245 -3.49 -12.07 6.60
CA ARG A 245 -3.34 -12.68 5.27
C ARG A 245 -3.10 -14.19 5.36
N SER A 246 -3.81 -14.92 4.49
CA SER A 246 -3.79 -16.38 4.40
C SER A 246 -4.13 -17.04 5.74
N GLU A 247 -3.41 -18.08 6.14
CA GLU A 247 -3.68 -18.86 7.35
C GLU A 247 -3.54 -18.04 8.64
N ARG A 248 -2.90 -16.86 8.59
CA ARG A 248 -2.75 -15.97 9.75
C ARG A 248 -4.10 -15.50 10.29
N ALA A 249 -5.14 -15.36 9.46
CA ALA A 249 -6.50 -15.05 9.92
C ALA A 249 -7.02 -16.06 10.95
N HIS A 250 -6.70 -17.34 10.76
CA HIS A 250 -7.19 -18.44 11.60
C HIS A 250 -6.26 -18.79 12.76
N MET A 251 -5.07 -18.18 12.83
CA MET A 251 -4.12 -18.38 13.92
C MET A 251 -4.50 -17.57 15.15
N ARG A 252 -4.26 -18.15 16.33
CA ARG A 252 -4.29 -17.41 17.60
C ARG A 252 -2.99 -16.61 17.72
N THR A 253 -2.98 -15.42 17.15
CA THR A 253 -1.85 -14.47 17.24
C THR A 253 -2.22 -13.26 18.08
N ASP A 254 -1.21 -12.61 18.66
CA ASP A 254 -1.39 -11.29 19.25
C ASP A 254 -1.60 -10.26 18.13
N ARG A 255 -2.71 -9.54 18.21
CA ARG A 255 -3.13 -8.51 17.24
C ARG A 255 -3.29 -7.14 17.90
N GLY A 256 -2.80 -7.00 19.13
CA GLY A 256 -2.88 -5.76 19.89
C GLY A 256 -4.25 -5.54 20.55
N PRO A 257 -4.51 -4.32 21.05
CA PRO A 257 -3.64 -3.14 20.94
C PRO A 257 -2.40 -3.21 21.86
N TRP A 258 -1.29 -2.60 21.45
CA TRP A 258 0.00 -2.62 22.15
C TRP A 258 0.32 -1.27 22.79
N ARG A 259 0.99 -1.26 23.94
CA ARG A 259 1.36 -0.01 24.66
C ARG A 259 2.77 0.48 24.37
N ASP A 260 3.62 -0.39 23.85
CA ASP A 260 5.03 -0.12 23.63
C ASP A 260 5.50 -0.78 22.33
N VAL A 261 6.51 -0.15 21.71
CA VAL A 261 7.03 -0.55 20.39
C VAL A 261 7.63 -1.96 20.43
N SER A 262 8.18 -2.39 21.57
CA SER A 262 8.77 -3.72 21.70
C SER A 262 7.71 -4.81 21.65
N SER A 263 6.56 -4.61 22.29
CA SER A 263 5.39 -5.50 22.19
C SER A 263 4.84 -5.56 20.77
N TYR A 264 4.75 -4.41 20.08
CA TYR A 264 4.32 -4.33 18.68
C TYR A 264 5.26 -5.12 17.74
N ILE A 265 6.58 -4.86 17.80
CA ILE A 265 7.58 -5.58 17.00
C ILE A 265 7.58 -7.09 17.30
N ARG A 266 7.46 -7.46 18.59
CA ARG A 266 7.38 -8.85 19.01
C ARG A 266 6.16 -9.55 18.45
N ALA A 267 4.99 -8.90 18.44
CA ALA A 267 3.77 -9.47 17.89
C ALA A 267 3.90 -9.76 16.38
N ILE A 268 4.51 -8.84 15.63
CA ILE A 268 4.79 -9.01 14.19
C ILE A 268 5.66 -10.24 13.94
N ALA A 269 6.85 -10.29 14.56
CA ALA A 269 7.78 -11.39 14.36
C ALA A 269 7.20 -12.74 14.86
N THR A 270 6.44 -12.72 15.95
CA THR A 270 5.81 -13.93 16.51
C THR A 270 4.71 -14.46 15.62
N CYS A 271 3.92 -13.58 14.99
CA CYS A 271 2.93 -13.97 13.98
C CYS A 271 3.60 -14.73 12.82
N GLU A 272 4.70 -14.18 12.29
CA GLU A 272 5.48 -14.80 11.21
C GLU A 272 6.10 -16.15 11.65
N MET A 273 6.73 -16.21 12.82
CA MET A 273 7.29 -17.46 13.36
C MET A 273 6.22 -18.55 13.52
N ASN A 274 5.02 -18.19 14.00
CA ASN A 274 3.93 -19.14 14.15
C ASN A 274 3.41 -19.65 12.81
N TRP A 275 3.32 -18.76 11.82
CA TRP A 275 2.97 -19.16 10.46
C TRP A 275 4.02 -20.09 9.86
N ILE A 276 5.31 -19.76 9.97
CA ILE A 276 6.40 -20.61 9.47
C ILE A 276 6.36 -22.01 10.09
N ARG A 277 6.20 -22.11 11.41
CA ARG A 277 6.11 -23.41 12.10
C ARG A 277 4.95 -24.27 11.63
N SER A 278 3.85 -23.67 11.20
CA SER A 278 2.60 -24.36 10.90
C SER A 278 2.37 -24.60 9.41
N CYS A 279 2.87 -23.69 8.57
CA CYS A 279 2.44 -23.55 7.17
C CYS A 279 3.58 -23.61 6.15
N ALA A 280 4.85 -23.49 6.57
CA ALA A 280 6.01 -23.49 5.65
C ALA A 280 6.07 -24.73 4.73
N ASP A 281 5.74 -25.90 5.27
CA ASP A 281 5.77 -27.19 4.56
C ASP A 281 4.45 -27.53 3.86
N THR A 282 3.50 -26.59 3.77
CA THR A 282 2.30 -26.78 2.93
C THR A 282 2.66 -26.64 1.45
N PRO A 283 1.85 -27.18 0.51
CA PRO A 283 2.06 -26.94 -0.92
C PRO A 283 2.18 -25.44 -1.26
N GLN A 284 1.33 -24.60 -0.67
CA GLN A 284 1.35 -23.15 -0.83
C GLN A 284 2.63 -22.53 -0.25
N GLY A 285 3.04 -22.93 0.95
CA GLY A 285 4.27 -22.48 1.59
C GLY A 285 5.52 -22.77 0.75
N ARG A 286 5.59 -23.96 0.12
CA ARG A 286 6.71 -24.37 -0.75
C ARG A 286 6.80 -23.61 -2.08
N MET A 287 5.74 -22.91 -2.48
CA MET A 287 5.74 -22.10 -3.71
C MET A 287 6.25 -20.67 -3.49
N GLN A 288 6.46 -20.27 -2.23
CA GLN A 288 6.97 -18.95 -1.86
C GLN A 288 8.50 -18.90 -1.90
N LEU A 289 9.05 -17.70 -2.06
CA LEU A 289 10.49 -17.51 -2.23
C LEU A 289 11.31 -17.93 -1.00
N GLY A 290 10.73 -17.86 0.20
CA GLY A 290 11.37 -18.29 1.44
C GLY A 290 11.65 -19.79 1.52
N HIS A 291 11.01 -20.63 0.69
CA HIS A 291 11.26 -22.07 0.69
C HIS A 291 12.69 -22.46 0.25
N HIS A 292 13.45 -21.52 -0.31
CA HIS A 292 14.89 -21.69 -0.55
C HIS A 292 15.70 -21.92 0.75
N HIS A 293 15.11 -21.60 1.91
CA HIS A 293 15.72 -21.76 3.23
C HIS A 293 14.80 -22.58 4.15
N THR A 294 15.40 -23.22 5.14
CA THR A 294 14.65 -24.03 6.11
C THR A 294 13.85 -23.15 7.07
N PRO A 295 12.70 -23.62 7.58
CA PRO A 295 11.94 -22.92 8.63
C PRO A 295 12.80 -22.46 9.82
N ALA A 296 13.79 -23.28 10.23
CA ALA A 296 14.71 -22.95 11.32
C ALA A 296 15.60 -21.75 11.02
N GLN A 297 16.05 -21.57 9.76
CA GLN A 297 16.85 -20.40 9.37
C GLN A 297 16.04 -19.10 9.44
N HIS A 298 14.80 -19.12 8.97
CA HIS A 298 13.90 -17.97 9.08
C HIS A 298 13.61 -17.61 10.54
N ILE A 299 13.25 -18.61 11.37
CA ILE A 299 13.01 -18.41 12.80
C ILE A 299 14.26 -17.83 13.47
N SER A 300 15.46 -18.34 13.15
CA SER A 300 16.71 -17.80 13.70
C SER A 300 16.95 -16.33 13.32
N ALA A 301 16.63 -15.93 12.09
CA ALA A 301 16.73 -14.54 11.66
C ALA A 301 15.72 -13.64 12.39
N LEU A 302 14.50 -14.11 12.61
CA LEU A 302 13.47 -13.40 13.39
C LEU A 302 13.87 -13.27 14.87
N GLU A 303 14.51 -14.29 15.45
CA GLU A 303 15.07 -14.22 16.80
C GLU A 303 16.28 -13.27 16.90
N LYS A 304 17.09 -13.18 15.84
CA LYS A 304 18.15 -12.15 15.75
C LYS A 304 17.55 -10.75 15.68
N TRP A 305 16.51 -10.55 14.87
CA TRP A 305 15.76 -9.29 14.81
C TRP A 305 15.22 -8.87 16.19
N LEU A 306 14.57 -9.78 16.93
CA LEU A 306 14.05 -9.48 18.26
C LEU A 306 15.12 -9.15 19.30
N ARG A 307 16.35 -9.67 19.15
CA ARG A 307 17.49 -9.31 20.01
C ARG A 307 18.13 -7.98 19.62
N LEU A 308 18.15 -7.68 18.32
CA LEU A 308 18.75 -6.46 17.79
C LEU A 308 17.85 -5.23 18.01
N ALA A 309 16.54 -5.36 17.78
CA ALA A 309 15.61 -4.22 17.77
C ALA A 309 15.74 -3.29 18.98
N PRO A 310 15.78 -3.77 20.25
CA PRO A 310 15.94 -2.88 21.41
C PRO A 310 17.22 -2.04 21.39
N ALA A 311 18.27 -2.49 20.69
CA ALA A 311 19.56 -1.83 20.63
C ALA A 311 19.68 -0.79 19.51
N ILE A 312 18.79 -0.79 18.52
CA ILE A 312 18.85 0.08 17.33
C ILE A 312 17.62 0.98 17.15
N LEU A 313 16.58 0.79 17.96
CA LEU A 313 15.42 1.68 17.95
C LEU A 313 15.84 3.12 18.27
N PRO A 314 15.18 4.13 17.68
CA PRO A 314 15.47 5.53 17.96
C PRO A 314 15.39 5.83 19.46
N ARG A 315 16.29 6.69 19.96
CA ARG A 315 16.38 6.98 21.40
C ARG A 315 15.35 8.02 21.82
N GLU A 316 14.98 8.89 20.89
CA GLU A 316 14.03 9.96 21.10
C GLU A 316 12.61 9.34 21.17
N PRO A 317 11.89 9.51 22.30
CA PRO A 317 10.62 8.83 22.53
C PRO A 317 9.52 9.24 21.55
N GLU A 318 9.66 10.41 20.91
CA GLU A 318 8.75 10.90 19.88
C GLU A 318 8.65 9.96 18.67
N PHE A 319 9.74 9.28 18.28
CA PHE A 319 9.70 8.31 17.18
C PHE A 319 8.91 7.04 17.54
N HIS A 320 8.70 6.79 18.82
CA HIS A 320 7.85 5.71 19.32
C HIS A 320 6.40 6.16 19.51
N ALA A 321 6.04 7.43 19.31
CA ALA A 321 4.67 7.89 19.52
C ALA A 321 3.66 7.09 18.66
N PRO A 322 2.57 6.54 19.25
CA PRO A 322 1.51 5.91 18.47
C PRO A 322 0.84 6.95 17.59
N THR A 323 0.98 6.78 16.28
CA THR A 323 0.62 7.80 15.30
C THR A 323 -0.26 7.23 14.19
N LEU A 324 -1.32 7.98 13.82
CA LEU A 324 -2.21 7.66 12.71
C LEU A 324 -1.68 8.29 11.42
N PHE A 325 -1.63 7.51 10.34
CA PHE A 325 -1.35 8.02 9.00
C PHE A 325 -2.32 7.37 8.01
N HIS A 326 -2.59 8.08 6.91
CA HIS A 326 -3.35 7.49 5.81
C HIS A 326 -2.57 6.31 5.20
N PRO A 327 -3.20 5.14 4.98
CA PRO A 327 -2.51 3.91 4.58
C PRO A 327 -2.04 3.94 3.12
N ASP A 328 -2.78 4.62 2.23
CA ASP A 328 -2.44 4.75 0.82
C ASP A 328 -2.79 6.15 0.26
N LEU A 329 -2.05 7.18 0.68
CA LEU A 329 -2.31 8.55 0.23
C LEU A 329 -1.70 8.81 -1.16
N HIS A 330 -2.26 8.12 -2.15
CA HIS A 330 -1.94 8.27 -3.56
C HIS A 330 -2.85 9.32 -4.24
N PRO A 331 -2.51 9.83 -5.44
CA PRO A 331 -3.33 10.85 -6.12
C PRO A 331 -4.81 10.48 -6.25
N ALA A 332 -5.13 9.25 -6.65
CA ALA A 332 -6.54 8.85 -6.83
C ALA A 332 -7.37 8.75 -5.52
N ASN A 333 -6.76 8.98 -4.35
CA ASN A 333 -7.42 9.02 -3.04
C ASN A 333 -7.60 10.46 -2.54
N ILE A 334 -7.23 11.45 -3.37
CA ILE A 334 -7.42 12.88 -3.15
C ILE A 334 -8.45 13.36 -4.19
N MET A 335 -9.56 13.91 -3.70
CA MET A 335 -10.64 14.43 -4.51
C MET A 335 -10.57 15.97 -4.52
N PRO A 336 -10.11 16.61 -5.61
CA PRO A 336 -10.28 18.03 -5.84
C PRO A 336 -11.71 18.38 -6.28
N THR A 337 -12.16 19.58 -5.92
CA THR A 337 -13.38 20.19 -6.49
C THR A 337 -13.19 20.43 -8.00
N VAL A 338 -14.14 19.98 -8.82
CA VAL A 338 -14.22 20.36 -10.24
C VAL A 338 -15.12 21.59 -10.33
N THR A 339 -14.62 22.72 -10.84
CA THR A 339 -15.48 23.88 -11.11
C THR A 339 -15.73 24.05 -12.60
N VAL A 340 -16.98 23.86 -13.01
CA VAL A 340 -17.49 24.29 -14.32
C VAL A 340 -17.94 25.75 -14.18
N HIS A 341 -16.98 26.67 -14.20
CA HIS A 341 -17.13 28.15 -14.30
C HIS A 341 -17.87 28.92 -13.16
N PRO A 342 -17.40 30.15 -12.81
CA PRO A 342 -16.07 30.72 -13.10
C PRO A 342 -14.98 29.96 -12.31
N PRO A 343 -13.68 30.14 -12.62
CA PRO A 343 -12.60 29.40 -11.97
C PRO A 343 -12.58 29.76 -10.48
N SER A 344 -13.19 28.91 -9.66
CA SER A 344 -12.92 28.93 -8.22
C SER A 344 -11.57 28.23 -8.01
N PRO A 345 -10.78 28.61 -7.01
CA PRO A 345 -9.56 27.90 -6.70
C PRO A 345 -9.87 26.42 -6.45
N ILE A 346 -9.06 25.52 -7.03
CA ILE A 346 -9.13 24.08 -6.77
C ILE A 346 -9.00 23.90 -5.25
N ALA A 347 -10.04 23.34 -4.62
CA ALA A 347 -10.05 23.01 -3.20
C ALA A 347 -10.15 21.50 -3.02
N LEU A 348 -9.75 21.01 -1.85
CA LEU A 348 -10.04 19.62 -1.48
C LEU A 348 -11.56 19.46 -1.28
N SER A 349 -12.13 18.39 -1.82
CA SER A 349 -13.51 17.96 -1.56
C SER A 349 -13.56 16.70 -0.71
N GLY A 350 -12.49 15.89 -0.71
CA GLY A 350 -12.39 14.69 0.11
C GLY A 350 -11.03 14.00 0.02
N ILE A 351 -10.65 13.34 1.10
CA ILE A 351 -9.64 12.28 1.13
C ILE A 351 -10.39 10.98 1.41
N ILE A 352 -10.25 10.02 0.50
CA ILE A 352 -10.99 8.75 0.52
C ILE A 352 -10.06 7.58 0.79
N ASP A 353 -10.63 6.39 0.97
CA ASP A 353 -9.89 5.13 1.18
C ASP A 353 -9.10 5.07 2.50
N TRP A 354 -9.84 5.25 3.60
CA TRP A 354 -9.33 5.05 4.97
C TRP A 354 -9.37 3.57 5.40
N GLN A 355 -9.53 2.64 4.47
CA GLN A 355 -9.52 1.21 4.76
C GLN A 355 -8.11 0.78 5.19
N GLY A 356 -8.02 -0.03 6.24
CA GLY A 356 -6.74 -0.58 6.70
C GLY A 356 -5.88 0.40 7.51
N VAL A 357 -6.41 1.56 7.88
CA VAL A 357 -5.72 2.51 8.77
C VAL A 357 -5.40 1.84 10.12
N ALA A 358 -4.16 2.04 10.56
CA ALA A 358 -3.71 1.63 11.88
C ALA A 358 -2.79 2.71 12.49
N ILE A 359 -2.85 2.83 13.81
CA ILE A 359 -1.95 3.61 14.65
C ILE A 359 -0.66 2.82 14.80
N ARG A 360 0.45 3.35 14.28
CA ARG A 360 1.78 2.73 14.24
C ARG A 360 2.83 3.65 14.86
N PRO A 361 4.04 3.17 15.20
CA PRO A 361 5.12 4.04 15.64
C PRO A 361 5.41 5.16 14.61
N LEU A 362 5.71 6.38 15.07
CA LEU A 362 6.02 7.52 14.20
C LEU A 362 7.12 7.22 13.17
N PHE A 363 8.16 6.46 13.52
CA PHE A 363 9.22 6.10 12.55
C PHE A 363 8.72 5.29 11.35
N GLU A 364 7.51 4.71 11.40
CA GLU A 364 6.89 4.05 10.25
C GLU A 364 6.18 5.01 9.28
N ALA A 365 6.21 6.31 9.53
CA ALA A 365 5.71 7.31 8.61
C ALA A 365 6.47 7.25 7.27
N ILE A 366 5.74 7.34 6.17
CA ILE A 366 6.28 7.36 4.81
C ILE A 366 5.84 8.63 4.08
N MET A 367 6.62 9.03 3.09
CA MET A 367 6.23 10.10 2.18
C MET A 367 4.97 9.68 1.40
N PRO A 368 3.90 10.48 1.37
CA PRO A 368 2.74 10.18 0.53
C PRO A 368 3.12 10.15 -0.96
N SER A 369 2.76 9.07 -1.66
CA SER A 369 3.04 8.91 -3.09
C SER A 369 2.39 9.99 -3.96
N ALA A 370 1.34 10.66 -3.45
CA ALA A 370 0.75 11.84 -4.10
C ALA A 370 1.71 13.02 -4.27
N PHE A 371 2.75 13.12 -3.44
CA PHE A 371 3.74 14.19 -3.46
C PHE A 371 5.17 13.70 -3.64
N GLU A 372 5.41 12.39 -3.60
CA GLU A 372 6.74 11.82 -3.76
C GLU A 372 7.24 11.96 -5.21
N VAL A 373 8.50 12.35 -5.33
CA VAL A 373 9.24 12.39 -6.59
C VAL A 373 10.59 11.73 -6.35
N THR A 374 10.85 10.67 -7.11
CA THR A 374 12.11 9.92 -7.08
C THR A 374 12.93 10.22 -8.32
N SER A 375 14.22 9.90 -8.32
CA SER A 375 15.07 10.03 -9.51
C SER A 375 14.56 9.21 -10.70
N SER A 376 13.85 8.09 -10.47
CA SER A 376 13.22 7.30 -11.53
C SER A 376 12.01 7.99 -12.18
N ASP A 377 11.43 8.99 -11.52
CA ASP A 377 10.31 9.76 -12.05
C ASP A 377 10.74 10.94 -12.93
N LEU A 378 12.05 11.24 -12.95
CA LEU A 378 12.64 12.37 -13.64
C LEU A 378 13.46 11.89 -14.83
N LYS A 379 13.25 12.51 -15.99
CA LYS A 379 13.96 12.18 -17.22
C LYS A 379 15.06 13.17 -17.53
N TYR A 380 14.90 14.42 -17.10
CA TYR A 380 15.80 15.51 -17.46
C TYR A 380 16.49 16.13 -16.26
N LEU A 381 15.84 16.14 -15.09
CA LEU A 381 16.41 16.64 -13.85
C LEU A 381 17.08 15.53 -13.05
N ASP A 382 18.23 15.82 -12.45
CA ASP A 382 18.78 14.97 -11.39
C ASP A 382 18.34 15.51 -10.03
N LEU A 383 17.61 14.68 -9.27
CA LEU A 383 17.19 15.00 -7.92
C LEU A 383 18.42 15.02 -6.98
N THR A 384 18.55 16.11 -6.24
CA THR A 384 19.60 16.33 -5.23
C THR A 384 19.06 16.04 -3.83
N ARG A 385 19.64 16.62 -2.77
CA ARG A 385 19.08 16.47 -1.41
C ARG A 385 17.83 17.34 -1.27
N ASP A 386 16.99 16.98 -0.30
CA ASP A 386 15.80 17.78 0.02
C ASP A 386 16.15 19.26 0.20
N PHE A 387 15.36 20.12 -0.45
CA PHE A 387 15.51 21.58 -0.44
C PHE A 387 16.75 22.14 -1.18
N GLU A 388 17.54 21.31 -1.86
CA GLU A 388 18.56 21.76 -2.81
C GLU A 388 17.96 21.85 -4.22
N ASP A 389 18.41 22.82 -5.02
CA ASP A 389 17.97 22.95 -6.41
C ASP A 389 18.32 21.67 -7.18
N PRO A 390 17.38 21.09 -7.97
CA PRO A 390 17.68 19.95 -8.81
C PRO A 390 18.66 20.37 -9.92
N HIS A 391 19.53 19.44 -10.34
CA HIS A 391 20.46 19.72 -11.42
C HIS A 391 19.71 19.77 -12.77
N MET A 392 19.97 20.83 -13.54
CA MET A 392 19.32 21.09 -14.83
C MET A 392 20.18 20.54 -15.98
N PRO A 393 19.58 20.04 -17.07
CA PRO A 393 20.32 19.60 -18.24
C PRO A 393 20.96 20.78 -18.99
N ASP A 394 22.06 20.54 -19.71
CA ASP A 394 22.74 21.56 -20.51
C ASP A 394 21.80 22.23 -21.53
N ALA A 395 21.81 23.57 -21.55
CA ALA A 395 20.91 24.40 -22.35
C ALA A 395 20.96 24.10 -23.86
N ASP A 396 22.12 23.69 -24.37
CA ASP A 396 22.34 23.37 -25.79
C ASP A 396 21.57 22.12 -26.28
N ASN A 397 21.00 21.33 -25.36
CA ASN A 397 20.27 20.09 -25.66
C ASN A 397 18.74 20.21 -25.62
N LEU A 398 18.20 21.39 -25.34
CA LEU A 398 16.77 21.59 -25.09
C LEU A 398 16.05 22.27 -26.27
N ASN A 399 14.87 21.73 -26.61
CA ASN A 399 13.91 22.38 -27.51
C ASN A 399 12.65 22.77 -26.73
N ALA A 400 11.72 23.49 -27.35
CA ALA A 400 10.50 23.96 -26.65
C ALA A 400 9.70 22.85 -25.96
N ALA A 401 9.59 21.66 -26.56
CA ALA A 401 8.89 20.53 -25.96
C ALA A 401 9.65 19.96 -24.74
N LYS A 402 10.99 19.86 -24.82
CA LYS A 402 11.83 19.46 -23.69
C LYS A 402 11.80 20.50 -22.57
N ASN A 403 11.79 21.80 -22.89
CA ASN A 403 11.67 22.87 -21.89
C ASN A 403 10.38 22.74 -21.09
N SER A 404 9.24 22.50 -21.76
CA SER A 404 7.95 22.28 -21.07
C SER A 404 8.01 21.07 -20.12
N LEU A 405 8.64 19.97 -20.54
CA LEU A 405 8.80 18.78 -19.67
C LEU A 405 9.72 19.05 -18.47
N VAL A 406 10.82 19.77 -18.68
CA VAL A 406 11.74 20.20 -17.61
C VAL A 406 11.03 21.10 -16.61
N GLU A 407 10.24 22.08 -17.07
CA GLU A 407 9.42 22.94 -16.20
C GLU A 407 8.41 22.12 -15.39
N SER A 408 7.84 21.08 -16.01
CA SER A 408 6.89 20.17 -15.38
C SER A 408 7.53 19.31 -14.28
N GLU A 409 8.70 18.74 -14.56
CA GLU A 409 9.53 18.01 -13.58
C GLU A 409 9.92 18.93 -12.41
N LEU A 410 10.38 20.15 -12.72
CA LEU A 410 10.77 21.14 -11.73
C LEU A 410 9.59 21.50 -10.82
N LYS A 411 8.40 21.72 -11.39
CA LYS A 411 7.17 21.99 -10.63
C LYS A 411 6.83 20.87 -9.66
N ARG A 412 6.96 19.60 -10.09
CA ARG A 412 6.73 18.43 -9.21
C ARG A 412 7.70 18.40 -8.04
N VAL A 413 9.00 18.62 -8.29
CA VAL A 413 10.03 18.69 -7.23
C VAL A 413 9.72 19.82 -6.24
N TRP A 414 9.33 21.00 -6.72
CA TRP A 414 8.96 22.12 -5.83
C TRP A 414 7.71 21.86 -5.00
N VAL A 415 6.74 21.10 -5.52
CA VAL A 415 5.55 20.67 -4.76
C VAL A 415 5.98 19.71 -3.64
N MET A 416 6.83 18.73 -3.95
CA MET A 416 7.41 17.83 -2.95
C MET A 416 8.16 18.60 -1.85
N TYR A 417 9.06 19.51 -2.22
CA TYR A 417 9.81 20.31 -1.25
C TYR A 417 8.91 21.22 -0.42
N LYS A 418 7.86 21.82 -0.99
CA LYS A 418 6.91 22.62 -0.21
C LYS A 418 6.16 21.78 0.81
N PHE A 419 5.75 20.57 0.42
CA PHE A 419 5.10 19.64 1.35
C PHE A 419 6.04 19.31 2.51
N LEU A 420 7.27 18.89 2.19
CA LEU A 420 8.29 18.57 3.19
C LEU A 420 8.65 19.76 4.09
N ALA A 421 8.70 20.98 3.55
CA ALA A 421 8.98 22.19 4.33
C ALA A 421 7.88 22.44 5.36
N SER A 422 6.60 22.33 4.97
CA SER A 422 5.47 22.48 5.89
C SER A 422 5.49 21.41 6.99
N ILE A 423 5.78 20.15 6.65
CA ILE A 423 5.92 19.09 7.65
C ILE A 423 7.11 19.36 8.57
N LYS A 424 8.27 19.73 8.03
CA LYS A 424 9.49 19.98 8.81
C LYS A 424 9.33 21.15 9.79
N GLU A 425 8.66 22.22 9.37
CA GLU A 425 8.39 23.38 10.21
C GLU A 425 7.44 23.04 11.38
N ALA A 426 6.36 22.32 11.11
CA ALA A 426 5.34 22.03 12.12
C ALA A 426 5.66 20.80 13.00
N ARG A 427 6.30 19.78 12.42
CA ARG A 427 6.57 18.46 13.03
C ARG A 427 7.93 17.92 12.54
N PRO A 428 9.06 18.43 13.05
CA PRO A 428 10.40 17.99 12.64
C PRO A 428 10.60 16.47 12.73
N ALA A 429 10.11 15.82 13.79
CA ALA A 429 10.19 14.36 13.96
C ALA A 429 9.45 13.58 12.86
N LEU A 430 8.31 14.10 12.38
CA LEU A 430 7.57 13.50 11.26
C LEU A 430 8.36 13.61 9.96
N TYR A 431 8.97 14.78 9.69
CA TYR A 431 9.86 14.96 8.55
C TYR A 431 11.04 13.97 8.61
N THR A 432 11.70 13.86 9.76
CA THR A 432 12.81 12.92 9.96
C THR A 432 12.35 11.48 9.75
N ALA A 433 11.21 11.08 10.31
CA ALA A 433 10.64 9.75 10.08
C ALA A 433 10.44 9.46 8.59
N MET A 434 9.94 10.41 7.80
CA MET A 434 9.69 10.24 6.37
C MET A 434 10.96 10.20 5.51
N ARG A 435 12.04 10.90 5.91
CA ARG A 435 13.19 11.18 5.02
C ARG A 435 14.51 10.57 5.46
N ASP A 436 14.65 10.21 6.73
CA ASP A 436 15.91 9.68 7.24
C ASP A 436 16.13 8.22 6.78
N PRO A 437 17.27 7.90 6.12
CA PRO A 437 17.57 6.54 5.67
C PRO A 437 17.61 5.50 6.80
N SER A 438 17.95 5.89 8.03
CA SER A 438 17.94 4.98 9.19
C SER A 438 16.52 4.51 9.53
N MET A 439 15.54 5.40 9.38
CA MET A 439 14.12 5.09 9.58
C MET A 439 13.60 4.19 8.46
N ASP A 440 14.11 4.37 7.23
CA ASP A 440 13.81 3.48 6.12
C ASP A 440 14.30 2.06 6.35
N LEU A 441 15.55 1.92 6.80
CA LEU A 441 16.12 0.62 7.14
C LEU A 441 15.33 -0.07 8.27
N LEU A 442 14.84 0.70 9.26
CA LEU A 442 14.00 0.19 10.33
C LEU A 442 12.62 -0.28 9.84
N ARG A 443 11.98 0.49 8.95
CA ARG A 443 10.74 0.08 8.28
C ARG A 443 10.93 -1.20 7.46
N GLN A 444 12.04 -1.31 6.74
CA GLN A 444 12.37 -2.53 6.00
C GLN A 444 12.53 -3.73 6.95
N ALA A 445 13.21 -3.58 8.09
CA ALA A 445 13.34 -4.67 9.08
C ALA A 445 11.97 -5.14 9.58
N ILE A 446 11.09 -4.19 9.91
CA ILE A 446 9.72 -4.48 10.35
C ILE A 446 8.92 -5.17 9.25
N TYR A 447 8.96 -4.65 8.02
CA TYR A 447 8.29 -5.25 6.88
C TYR A 447 8.77 -6.67 6.63
N PHE A 448 10.08 -6.89 6.45
CA PHE A 448 10.63 -8.22 6.18
C PHE A 448 10.53 -9.18 7.37
N SER A 449 10.40 -8.69 8.61
CA SER A 449 10.10 -9.55 9.76
C SER A 449 8.68 -10.16 9.73
N SER A 450 7.80 -9.64 8.86
CA SER A 450 6.47 -10.22 8.58
C SER A 450 6.35 -10.84 7.20
N HIS A 451 7.44 -10.85 6.42
CA HIS A 451 7.47 -11.33 5.04
C HIS A 451 8.71 -12.19 4.76
N SER A 452 9.39 -12.67 5.82
CA SER A 452 10.63 -13.44 5.68
C SER A 452 10.42 -14.66 4.80
N TRP A 453 9.26 -15.32 4.93
CA TRP A 453 8.92 -16.47 4.10
C TRP A 453 8.39 -16.08 2.71
N SER A 454 7.56 -15.04 2.60
CA SER A 454 6.95 -14.69 1.32
C SER A 454 7.93 -14.05 0.35
N ASP A 455 8.76 -13.14 0.86
CA ASP A 455 9.63 -12.26 0.07
C ASP A 455 11.09 -12.77 0.09
N GLY A 456 11.36 -13.87 0.80
CA GLY A 456 12.65 -14.53 0.88
C GLY A 456 13.53 -14.05 2.04
N LEU A 457 14.17 -15.02 2.70
CA LEU A 457 15.04 -14.79 3.87
C LEU A 457 16.16 -13.75 3.64
N PRO A 458 16.83 -13.68 2.46
CA PRO A 458 17.94 -12.75 2.26
C PRO A 458 17.57 -11.28 2.48
N ASN A 459 16.31 -10.89 2.26
CA ASN A 459 15.86 -9.52 2.51
C ASN A 459 15.98 -9.14 4.01
N LEU A 460 15.48 -9.99 4.90
CA LEU A 460 15.59 -9.76 6.34
C LEU A 460 17.05 -9.83 6.79
N GLU A 461 17.78 -10.88 6.39
CA GLU A 461 19.18 -11.04 6.80
C GLU A 461 20.07 -9.87 6.37
N ARG A 462 19.87 -9.34 5.16
CA ARG A 462 20.63 -8.21 4.64
C ARG A 462 20.37 -6.93 5.45
N VAL A 463 19.11 -6.65 5.80
CA VAL A 463 18.78 -5.49 6.65
C VAL A 463 19.42 -5.63 8.03
N LEU A 464 19.34 -6.81 8.66
CA LEU A 464 19.98 -7.06 9.96
C LEU A 464 21.51 -6.95 9.88
N MET A 465 22.10 -7.42 8.78
CA MET A 465 23.54 -7.30 8.51
C MET A 465 23.97 -5.84 8.40
N ILE A 466 23.23 -5.01 7.65
CA ILE A 466 23.52 -3.57 7.53
C ILE A 466 23.51 -2.91 8.91
N PHE A 467 22.49 -3.19 9.73
CA PHE A 467 22.45 -2.67 11.10
C PHE A 467 23.66 -3.08 11.94
N CYS A 468 24.19 -4.30 11.77
CA CYS A 468 25.40 -4.73 12.48
C CYS A 468 26.65 -3.96 12.02
N GLU A 469 26.72 -3.59 10.74
CA GLU A 469 27.87 -2.89 10.17
C GLU A 469 27.92 -1.42 10.57
N VAL A 470 26.75 -0.79 10.69
CA VAL A 470 26.62 0.60 11.13
C VAL A 470 26.48 0.73 12.66
N TYR A 471 26.40 -0.38 13.40
CA TYR A 471 26.22 -0.35 14.85
C TYR A 471 27.40 0.34 15.55
N GLY A 472 27.13 1.45 16.22
CA GLY A 472 28.15 2.24 16.90
C GLY A 472 28.95 3.16 15.98
N ASP A 473 28.51 3.39 14.73
CA ASP A 473 29.17 4.32 13.79
C ASP A 473 29.11 5.80 14.25
N GLY A 474 28.24 6.10 15.23
CA GLY A 474 28.10 7.40 15.86
C GLY A 474 27.38 8.46 15.03
N LEU A 475 27.09 8.20 13.76
CA LEU A 475 26.40 9.12 12.85
C LEU A 475 24.90 8.80 12.77
N ASN A 476 24.59 7.58 12.37
CA ASN A 476 23.20 7.14 12.13
C ASN A 476 22.73 6.15 13.19
N HIS A 477 23.65 5.37 13.77
CA HIS A 477 23.33 4.36 14.77
C HIS A 477 24.37 4.36 15.90
N PRO A 478 24.29 5.31 16.85
CA PRO A 478 25.17 5.32 18.01
C PRO A 478 24.94 4.09 18.91
N THR A 479 25.95 3.69 19.66
CA THR A 479 25.84 2.59 20.64
C THR A 479 24.77 2.88 21.68
N HIS A 480 23.95 1.89 22.01
CA HIS A 480 22.94 2.00 23.06
C HIS A 480 23.60 1.78 24.44
N PRO A 481 23.29 2.58 25.48
CA PRO A 481 23.90 2.40 26.81
C PRO A 481 23.76 0.99 27.38
N ASP A 482 22.58 0.39 27.23
CA ASP A 482 22.30 -0.99 27.67
C ASP A 482 22.83 -2.08 26.72
N TYR A 483 23.30 -1.69 25.53
CA TYR A 483 23.88 -2.59 24.52
C TYR A 483 25.20 -1.98 24.01
N PRO A 484 26.29 -2.07 24.79
CA PRO A 484 27.58 -1.47 24.42
C PRO A 484 28.20 -2.13 23.17
N GLU A 485 27.77 -3.35 22.84
CA GLU A 485 28.13 -4.08 21.64
C GLU A 485 26.87 -4.49 20.87
N CYS A 486 27.00 -4.70 19.56
CA CYS A 486 25.88 -5.17 18.75
C CYS A 486 25.37 -6.53 19.29
N PRO A 487 24.08 -6.69 19.60
CA PRO A 487 23.53 -7.92 20.20
C PRO A 487 23.63 -9.17 19.32
N ILE A 488 23.91 -8.98 18.04
CA ILE A 488 24.05 -10.04 17.05
C ILE A 488 25.27 -9.78 16.18
N SER A 489 25.76 -10.81 15.49
CA SER A 489 26.86 -10.69 14.55
C SER A 489 26.67 -11.64 13.38
N PHE A 490 27.31 -11.30 12.27
CA PHE A 490 27.40 -12.12 11.06
C PHE A 490 28.86 -12.35 10.73
N SER A 491 29.25 -13.60 10.53
CA SER A 491 30.60 -13.92 10.06
C SER A 491 30.79 -13.42 8.63
N GLN A 492 32.03 -13.24 8.19
CA GLN A 492 32.31 -12.85 6.80
C GLN A 492 31.67 -13.82 5.79
N LYS A 493 31.67 -15.12 6.11
CA LYS A 493 31.01 -16.16 5.31
C LYS A 493 29.48 -15.98 5.27
N ASP A 494 28.86 -15.55 6.36
CA ASP A 494 27.43 -15.24 6.38
C ASP A 494 27.12 -14.06 5.46
N LYS A 495 27.92 -12.99 5.52
CA LYS A 495 27.75 -11.80 4.68
C LYS A 495 27.84 -12.13 3.19
N GLU A 496 28.87 -12.87 2.80
CA GLU A 496 29.05 -13.34 1.42
C GLU A 496 27.89 -14.20 0.94
N ARG A 497 27.41 -15.12 1.80
CA ARG A 497 26.23 -15.94 1.51
C ARG A 497 24.99 -15.07 1.31
N ILE A 498 24.71 -14.15 2.24
CA ILE A 498 23.51 -13.29 2.21
C ILE A 498 23.47 -12.48 0.93
N GLU A 499 24.57 -11.82 0.55
CA GLU A 499 24.64 -11.04 -0.70
C GLU A 499 24.51 -11.93 -1.94
N GLN A 500 25.15 -13.10 -1.96
CA GLN A 500 25.01 -14.05 -3.06
C GLN A 500 23.57 -14.56 -3.21
N GLU A 501 22.92 -14.93 -2.11
CA GLU A 501 21.53 -15.42 -2.11
C GLU A 501 20.55 -14.31 -2.46
N PHE A 502 20.76 -13.09 -1.98
CA PHE A 502 19.99 -11.93 -2.41
C PHE A 502 20.06 -11.77 -3.93
N GLU A 503 21.26 -11.79 -4.52
CA GLU A 503 21.42 -11.62 -5.96
C GLU A 503 20.84 -12.76 -6.81
N THR A 504 20.91 -14.00 -6.30
CA THR A 504 20.56 -15.20 -7.08
C THR A 504 19.12 -15.66 -6.88
N VAL A 505 18.51 -15.33 -5.74
CA VAL A 505 17.13 -15.71 -5.40
C VAL A 505 16.21 -14.49 -5.58
N VAL A 506 16.36 -13.47 -4.74
CA VAL A 506 15.47 -12.28 -4.70
C VAL A 506 15.67 -11.39 -5.93
N GLY A 507 16.91 -10.94 -6.15
CA GLY A 507 17.25 -10.01 -7.23
C GLY A 507 17.02 -10.60 -8.61
N LEU A 508 17.09 -11.92 -8.77
CA LEU A 508 16.81 -12.55 -10.05
C LEU A 508 15.31 -12.53 -10.39
N GLU A 509 14.43 -12.83 -9.44
CA GLU A 509 12.97 -12.71 -9.64
C GLU A 509 12.57 -11.26 -9.91
N MET A 510 13.08 -10.30 -9.12
CA MET A 510 12.82 -8.87 -9.32
C MET A 510 13.26 -8.38 -10.71
N ARG A 511 14.44 -8.80 -11.18
CA ARG A 511 14.93 -8.43 -12.52
C ARG A 511 14.06 -9.01 -13.64
N LEU A 512 13.61 -10.26 -13.51
CA LEU A 512 12.73 -10.87 -14.50
C LEU A 512 11.38 -10.16 -14.56
N GLU A 513 10.82 -9.80 -13.41
CA GLU A 513 9.59 -9.02 -13.32
C GLU A 513 9.75 -7.64 -13.98
N GLY A 514 10.83 -6.92 -13.67
CA GLY A 514 11.14 -5.64 -14.30
C GLY A 514 11.36 -5.74 -15.81
N ILE A 515 12.01 -6.80 -16.31
CA ILE A 515 12.16 -7.02 -17.76
C ILE A 515 10.78 -7.23 -18.40
N LEU A 516 9.93 -8.06 -17.79
CA LEU A 516 8.61 -8.37 -18.31
C LEU A 516 7.71 -7.11 -18.35
N GLN A 517 7.68 -6.33 -17.27
CA GLN A 517 6.95 -5.05 -17.23
C GLN A 517 7.43 -4.09 -18.32
N ASN A 518 8.75 -3.95 -18.49
CA ASN A 518 9.33 -3.07 -19.50
C ASN A 518 9.00 -3.52 -20.93
N LEU A 519 8.99 -4.82 -21.21
CA LEU A 519 8.68 -5.34 -22.55
C LEU A 519 7.19 -5.21 -22.88
N LEU A 520 6.30 -5.49 -21.93
CA LEU A 520 4.85 -5.27 -22.11
C LEU A 520 4.51 -3.78 -22.26
N ALA A 521 5.19 -2.90 -21.53
CA ALA A 521 5.00 -1.46 -21.68
C ALA A 521 5.32 -0.95 -23.10
N ARG A 522 6.21 -1.60 -23.86
CA ARG A 522 6.52 -1.23 -25.26
C ARG A 522 5.35 -1.47 -26.21
N VAL A 523 4.42 -2.34 -25.84
CA VAL A 523 3.18 -2.59 -26.58
C VAL A 523 1.98 -1.93 -25.91
N ASN A 524 2.22 -0.92 -25.05
CA ASN A 524 1.23 -0.18 -24.28
C ASN A 524 0.42 -1.02 -23.28
N ILE A 525 0.96 -2.16 -22.83
CA ILE A 525 0.33 -3.00 -21.82
C ILE A 525 1.01 -2.75 -20.48
N LYS A 526 0.24 -2.27 -19.50
CA LYS A 526 0.75 -2.09 -18.13
C LYS A 526 0.54 -3.37 -17.33
N LEU A 527 1.65 -4.08 -17.05
CA LEU A 527 1.65 -5.18 -16.10
C LEU A 527 1.88 -4.66 -14.68
N HIS A 528 0.97 -4.98 -13.77
CA HIS A 528 1.13 -4.68 -12.36
C HIS A 528 1.92 -5.79 -11.62
N PRO A 529 2.53 -5.51 -10.45
CA PRO A 529 3.32 -6.48 -9.70
C PRO A 529 2.56 -7.76 -9.30
N ASP A 530 1.25 -7.65 -9.13
CA ASP A 530 0.39 -8.79 -8.80
C ASP A 530 -0.08 -9.60 -10.02
N GLY A 531 0.45 -9.28 -11.21
CA GLY A 531 0.16 -9.95 -12.47
C GLY A 531 -1.09 -9.48 -13.18
N ARG A 532 -1.77 -8.43 -12.66
CA ARG A 532 -2.99 -7.92 -13.31
C ARG A 532 -2.68 -7.02 -14.51
N VAL A 533 -3.59 -7.07 -15.47
CA VAL A 533 -3.67 -6.22 -16.68
C VAL A 533 -5.14 -5.85 -16.90
N LEU A 534 -5.41 -4.82 -17.71
CA LEU A 534 -6.78 -4.52 -18.14
C LEU A 534 -7.38 -5.73 -18.87
N ALA A 535 -8.69 -5.95 -18.68
CA ALA A 535 -9.35 -7.09 -19.30
C ALA A 535 -9.27 -7.07 -20.84
N GLU A 536 -9.29 -5.88 -21.45
CA GLU A 536 -9.13 -5.70 -22.90
C GLU A 536 -7.72 -6.07 -23.40
N ASP A 537 -6.70 -5.91 -22.55
CA ASP A 537 -5.30 -6.20 -22.89
C ASP A 537 -4.92 -7.66 -22.61
N PHE A 538 -5.78 -8.42 -21.93
CA PHE A 538 -5.42 -9.74 -21.37
C PHE A 538 -4.86 -10.72 -22.40
N GLU A 539 -5.55 -10.90 -23.52
CA GLU A 539 -5.14 -11.85 -24.56
C GLU A 539 -3.83 -11.43 -25.23
N ALA A 540 -3.66 -10.12 -25.47
CA ALA A 540 -2.43 -9.57 -26.03
C ALA A 540 -1.27 -9.72 -25.04
N ALA A 541 -1.50 -9.43 -23.77
CA ALA A 541 -0.53 -9.55 -22.69
C ALA A 541 -0.09 -11.01 -22.50
N GLN A 542 -1.02 -11.95 -22.52
CA GLN A 542 -0.73 -13.38 -22.42
C GLN A 542 0.15 -13.86 -23.58
N LYS A 543 -0.21 -13.49 -24.81
CA LYS A 543 0.57 -13.84 -26.00
C LYS A 543 1.99 -13.26 -25.96
N GLU A 544 2.12 -11.99 -25.60
CA GLU A 544 3.42 -11.32 -25.52
C GLU A 544 4.28 -11.92 -24.41
N ALA A 545 3.71 -12.17 -23.22
CA ALA A 545 4.40 -12.82 -22.12
C ALA A 545 4.90 -14.24 -22.49
N MET A 546 4.10 -15.01 -23.24
CA MET A 546 4.51 -16.32 -23.76
C MET A 546 5.67 -16.19 -24.76
N TYR A 547 5.63 -15.20 -25.66
CA TYR A 547 6.71 -14.94 -26.61
C TYR A 547 8.01 -14.57 -25.90
N ILE A 548 7.95 -13.63 -24.94
CA ILE A 548 9.11 -13.21 -24.14
C ILE A 548 9.74 -14.41 -23.43
N ARG A 549 8.90 -15.25 -22.80
CA ARG A 549 9.37 -16.46 -22.12
C ARG A 549 10.08 -17.41 -23.08
N ALA A 550 9.45 -17.71 -24.22
CA ALA A 550 10.00 -18.64 -25.21
C ALA A 550 11.32 -18.12 -25.80
N ASP A 551 11.45 -16.81 -26.01
CA ASP A 551 12.70 -16.21 -26.49
C ASP A 551 13.83 -16.32 -25.46
N MET A 552 13.53 -16.05 -24.18
CA MET A 552 14.49 -16.25 -23.09
C MET A 552 14.91 -17.72 -22.96
N GLU A 553 13.97 -18.66 -23.04
CA GLU A 553 14.26 -20.10 -22.98
C GLU A 553 15.11 -20.58 -24.16
N ARG A 554 14.92 -20.02 -25.36
CA ARG A 554 15.71 -20.32 -26.56
C ARG A 554 17.17 -19.87 -26.43
N LEU A 555 17.41 -18.74 -25.75
CA LEU A 555 18.75 -18.17 -25.57
C LEU A 555 19.50 -18.76 -24.36
N ALA A 556 18.79 -19.46 -23.48
CA ALA A 556 19.29 -20.04 -22.24
C ALA A 556 19.92 -21.44 -22.44
N ASP A 557 20.93 -21.74 -21.61
CA ASP A 557 21.39 -23.13 -21.42
C ASP A 557 20.38 -23.94 -20.57
N ASP A 558 20.58 -25.25 -20.47
CA ASP A 558 19.61 -26.12 -19.79
C ASP A 558 19.49 -25.85 -18.28
N CYS A 559 20.58 -25.43 -17.64
CA CYS A 559 20.55 -25.00 -16.25
C CYS A 559 19.63 -23.79 -16.08
N ALA A 560 19.80 -22.78 -16.93
CA ALA A 560 19.02 -21.56 -16.88
C ALA A 560 17.57 -21.72 -17.32
N LYS A 561 17.27 -22.62 -18.27
CA LYS A 561 15.87 -23.01 -18.55
C LYS A 561 15.20 -23.59 -17.30
N GLY A 562 15.93 -24.44 -16.58
CA GLY A 562 15.46 -25.00 -15.30
C GLY A 562 15.24 -23.95 -14.21
N VAL A 563 16.02 -22.87 -14.22
CA VAL A 563 15.82 -21.71 -13.33
C VAL A 563 14.62 -20.89 -13.78
N LEU A 564 14.57 -20.47 -15.04
CA LEU A 564 13.46 -19.69 -15.61
C LEU A 564 12.10 -20.35 -15.34
N LYS A 565 11.99 -21.67 -15.50
CA LYS A 565 10.76 -22.40 -15.17
C LYS A 565 10.33 -22.26 -13.71
N ARG A 566 11.28 -22.18 -12.78
CA ARG A 566 11.04 -22.09 -11.33
C ARG A 566 10.70 -20.69 -10.85
N ILE A 567 11.32 -19.66 -11.45
CA ILE A 567 11.20 -18.27 -10.97
C ILE A 567 10.48 -17.34 -11.97
N TRP A 568 9.84 -17.89 -13.00
CA TRP A 568 9.11 -17.07 -13.97
C TRP A 568 8.06 -16.21 -13.24
N PRO A 569 8.01 -14.88 -13.48
CA PRO A 569 7.12 -13.98 -12.74
C PRO A 569 5.63 -14.29 -12.88
N LEU A 570 5.22 -14.93 -13.99
CA LEU A 570 3.82 -15.28 -14.28
C LEU A 570 3.56 -16.80 -14.20
N ARG A 571 4.33 -17.53 -13.40
CA ARG A 571 4.08 -18.98 -13.20
C ARG A 571 2.79 -19.19 -12.40
N GLU A 572 2.02 -20.21 -12.77
CA GLU A 572 0.83 -20.60 -12.01
C GLU A 572 1.23 -21.11 -10.62
N GLY A 573 0.46 -20.73 -9.61
CA GLY A 573 0.77 -21.02 -8.21
C GLY A 573 1.88 -20.14 -7.62
N LYS A 574 2.40 -19.14 -8.34
CA LYS A 574 3.29 -18.12 -7.76
C LYS A 574 2.57 -17.49 -6.58
N PHE A 575 3.29 -17.29 -5.48
CA PHE A 575 2.79 -16.46 -4.40
C PHE A 575 2.53 -15.02 -4.87
N VAL A 576 1.33 -14.50 -4.61
CA VAL A 576 0.98 -13.10 -4.86
C VAL A 576 0.18 -12.60 -3.66
N THR A 577 0.64 -11.52 -3.04
CA THR A 577 0.00 -10.95 -1.86
C THR A 577 -1.46 -10.57 -2.11
N SER A 578 -1.82 -10.12 -3.32
CA SER A 578 -3.21 -9.77 -3.67
C SER A 578 -4.13 -10.98 -3.90
N ALA A 579 -3.60 -12.20 -3.81
CA ALA A 579 -4.33 -13.47 -3.85
C ALA A 579 -4.42 -14.15 -2.47
N GLU A 580 -4.00 -13.48 -1.39
CA GLU A 580 -4.18 -13.97 -0.03
C GLU A 580 -5.49 -13.44 0.56
N SER A 581 -6.40 -14.34 0.88
CA SER A 581 -7.60 -14.02 1.66
C SER A 581 -7.23 -13.44 3.03
N CYS A 582 -8.07 -12.55 3.57
CA CYS A 582 -8.07 -12.17 4.99
C CYS A 582 -9.37 -12.60 5.70
N ILE A 583 -10.19 -13.41 5.03
CA ILE A 583 -11.59 -13.78 5.36
C ILE A 583 -11.70 -14.37 6.77
#